data_AF-A0A1D2U105-F1
#
_entry.id   AF-A0A1D2U105-F1
#
_cell.length_a   1.000
_cell.length_b   1.000
_cell.length_c   1.000
_cell.angle_alpha   90.00
_cell.angle_beta   90.00
_cell.angle_gamma   90.00
#
_symmetry.space_group_name_H-M   'P 1'
#
loop_
_entity.id
_entity.type
_entity.pdbx_description
1 polymer ?
#
loop_
_entity_poly.entity_id
_entity_poly.type
_entity_poly.pdbx_seq_one_letter_code
_entity_poly.pdbx_strand_id
1 'polypeptide(L)'
;MTPQQRELLQLAILQVLDADPSRFGLGLDAVTLHASAFGFPKVTRDQVEVELDYLLDKELVENPGKILEPANRKWKRTAAGRDYLSERGF
;
A
#
# COMPACT_ATOMS: atom_id res chain seq x y z
N MET A 1 14.25 -3.30 8.65
CA MET A 1 13.23 -2.41 9.25
C MET A 1 12.79 -2.98 10.57
N THR A 2 12.66 -2.16 11.62
CA THR A 2 12.10 -2.62 12.90
C THR A 2 10.59 -2.88 12.76
N PRO A 3 9.95 -3.67 13.64
CA PRO A 3 8.50 -3.89 13.59
C PRO A 3 7.69 -2.58 13.57
N GLN A 4 8.11 -1.59 14.36
CA GLN A 4 7.45 -0.28 14.41
C GLN A 4 7.56 0.48 13.08
N GLN A 5 8.72 0.40 12.41
CA GLN A 5 8.88 1.02 11.09
C GLN A 5 8.04 0.31 10.02
N ARG A 6 7.83 -1.01 10.15
CA ARG A 6 6.95 -1.75 9.24
C ARG A 6 5.51 -1.30 9.38
N GLU A 7 5.01 -1.21 10.61
CA GLU A 7 3.65 -0.72 10.85
C GLU A 7 3.47 0.71 10.32
N LEU A 8 4.42 1.61 10.55
CA LEU A 8 4.34 2.96 10.01
C LEU A 8 4.37 2.97 8.47
N LEU A 9 5.16 2.09 7.83
CA LEU A 9 5.18 1.97 6.37
C LEU A 9 3.83 1.44 5.85
N GLN A 10 3.23 0.46 6.52
CA GLN A 10 1.91 -0.08 6.19
C GLN A 10 0.84 1.02 6.24
N LEU A 11 0.85 1.86 7.27
CA LEU A 11 -0.06 3.01 7.37
C LEU A 11 0.17 4.03 6.26
N ALA A 12 1.42 4.35 5.95
CA ALA A 12 1.75 5.24 4.85
C ALA A 12 1.25 4.69 3.50
N ILE A 13 1.43 3.38 3.25
CA ILE A 13 0.92 2.72 2.04
C ILE A 13 -0.61 2.83 1.98
N LEU A 14 -1.32 2.53 3.07
CA LEU A 14 -2.78 2.60 3.10
C LEU A 14 -3.29 4.03 2.86
N GLN A 15 -2.62 5.06 3.41
CA GLN A 15 -2.97 6.46 3.17
C GLN A 15 -2.73 6.88 1.72
N VAL A 16 -1.62 6.43 1.13
CA VAL A 16 -1.34 6.66 -0.30
C VAL A 16 -2.43 6.05 -1.17
N LEU A 17 -2.87 4.83 -0.85
CA LEU A 17 -3.94 4.14 -1.58
C LEU A 17 -5.34 4.72 -1.30
N ASP A 18 -5.55 5.34 -0.13
CA ASP A 18 -6.77 6.08 0.18
C ASP A 18 -6.88 7.37 -0.63
N ALA A 19 -5.76 8.10 -0.72
CA ALA A 19 -5.68 9.35 -1.46
C ALA A 19 -5.75 9.14 -2.99
N ASP A 20 -5.64 7.90 -3.49
CA ASP A 20 -5.78 7.60 -4.92
C ASP A 20 -7.26 7.59 -5.35
N PRO A 21 -7.72 8.59 -6.14
CA PRO A 21 -9.08 8.60 -6.66
C PRO A 21 -9.27 7.62 -7.83
N SER A 22 -8.19 6.97 -8.31
CA SER A 22 -8.27 6.16 -9.52
C SER A 22 -9.16 4.93 -9.34
N ARG A 23 -9.81 4.54 -10.44
CA ARG A 23 -10.59 3.30 -10.47
C ARG A 23 -9.70 2.07 -10.35
N PHE A 24 -8.50 2.13 -10.94
CA PHE A 24 -7.63 0.98 -11.19
C PHE A 24 -6.55 0.76 -10.13
N GLY A 25 -6.41 1.65 -9.16
CA GLY A 25 -5.39 1.57 -8.14
C GLY A 25 -3.99 1.96 -8.65
N LEU A 26 -3.02 1.89 -7.75
CA LEU A 26 -1.65 2.28 -8.02
C LEU A 26 -0.77 1.05 -8.28
N GLY A 27 0.23 1.21 -9.15
CA GLY A 27 1.28 0.21 -9.32
C GLY A 27 2.38 0.34 -8.26
N LEU A 28 3.20 -0.68 -8.12
CA LEU A 28 4.25 -0.78 -7.11
C LEU A 28 5.20 0.42 -7.14
N ASP A 29 5.61 0.87 -8.32
CA ASP A 29 6.55 1.99 -8.46
C ASP A 29 5.92 3.32 -8.00
N ALA A 30 4.62 3.52 -8.27
CA ALA A 30 3.90 4.70 -7.82
C ALA A 30 3.73 4.69 -6.29
N VAL A 31 3.36 3.55 -5.71
CA VAL A 31 3.27 3.40 -4.25
C VAL A 31 4.64 3.63 -3.61
N THR A 32 5.71 3.10 -4.20
CA THR A 32 7.09 3.30 -3.69
C THR A 32 7.51 4.76 -3.73
N LEU A 33 7.24 5.45 -4.84
CA LEU A 33 7.50 6.89 -4.98
C LEU A 33 6.78 7.69 -3.91
N HIS A 34 5.48 7.43 -3.71
CA HIS A 34 4.68 8.16 -2.73
C HIS A 34 5.09 7.82 -1.29
N ALA A 35 5.34 6.55 -0.95
CA ALA A 35 5.82 6.15 0.36
C ALA A 35 7.18 6.81 0.70
N SER A 36 8.06 6.93 -0.30
CA SER A 36 9.32 7.66 -0.15
C SER A 36 9.08 9.15 0.14
N ALA A 37 8.17 9.79 -0.58
CA ALA A 37 7.77 11.18 -0.33
C ALA A 37 7.05 11.38 1.02
N PHE A 38 6.39 10.33 1.53
CA PHE A 38 5.59 10.36 2.76
C PHE A 38 6.42 10.19 4.05
N GLY A 39 7.75 10.09 3.94
CA GLY A 39 8.65 10.02 5.10
C GLY A 39 9.55 8.79 5.15
N PHE A 40 9.56 7.95 4.10
CA PHE A 40 10.44 6.78 4.00
C PHE A 40 11.47 6.93 2.86
N PRO A 41 12.39 7.90 2.90
CA PRO A 41 13.26 8.27 1.77
C PRO A 41 14.24 7.18 1.30
N LYS A 42 14.36 6.08 2.06
CA LYS A 42 15.23 4.93 1.76
C LYS A 42 14.44 3.64 1.55
N VAL A 43 13.11 3.71 1.43
CA VAL A 43 12.31 2.51 1.17
C VAL A 43 12.60 1.99 -0.23
N THR A 44 12.85 0.69 -0.32
CA THR A 44 13.08 0.04 -1.61
C THR A 44 11.77 -0.51 -2.17
N ARG A 45 11.75 -0.73 -3.48
CA ARG A 45 10.64 -1.37 -4.18
C ARG A 45 10.27 -2.72 -3.54
N ASP A 46 11.26 -3.57 -3.27
CA ASP A 46 11.05 -4.89 -2.67
C ASP A 46 10.45 -4.81 -1.26
N GLN A 47 10.84 -3.79 -0.47
CA GLN A 47 10.25 -3.57 0.85
C GLN A 47 8.78 -3.19 0.75
N VAL A 48 8.43 -2.30 -0.19
CA VAL A 48 7.04 -1.92 -0.43
C VAL A 48 6.22 -3.09 -0.94
N GLU A 49 6.78 -3.92 -1.83
CA GLU A 49 6.10 -5.12 -2.35
C GLU A 49 5.78 -6.11 -1.23
N VAL A 50 6.73 -6.40 -0.34
CA VAL A 50 6.51 -7.27 0.83
C VAL A 50 5.40 -6.75 1.74
N GLU A 51 5.35 -5.43 2.01
CA GLU A 51 4.28 -4.86 2.83
C GLU A 51 2.93 -4.84 2.11
N LEU A 52 2.91 -4.64 0.79
CA LEU A 52 1.69 -4.72 -0.01
C LEU A 52 1.12 -6.15 -0.04
N ASP A 53 1.96 -7.16 -0.17
CA ASP A 53 1.55 -8.56 -0.10
C ASP A 53 1.03 -8.90 1.31
N TYR A 54 1.67 -8.40 2.37
CA TYR A 54 1.17 -8.55 3.74
C TYR A 54 -0.20 -7.88 3.93
N LEU A 55 -0.39 -6.65 3.42
CA LEU A 55 -1.67 -5.95 3.49
C LEU A 55 -2.76 -6.65 2.66
N LEU A 56 -2.38 -7.29 1.55
CA LEU A 56 -3.27 -8.07 0.71
C LEU A 56 -3.73 -9.33 1.46
N ASP A 57 -2.82 -10.05 2.12
CA ASP A 57 -3.14 -11.20 2.97
C ASP A 57 -4.04 -10.84 4.16
N LYS A 58 -3.99 -9.58 4.60
CA LYS A 58 -4.87 -9.01 5.63
C LYS A 58 -6.19 -8.45 5.10
N GLU A 59 -6.43 -8.55 3.79
CA GLU A 59 -7.62 -8.04 3.10
C GLU A 59 -7.80 -6.50 3.26
N LEU A 60 -6.73 -5.78 3.59
CA LEU A 60 -6.74 -4.31 3.73
C LEU A 60 -6.53 -3.61 2.37
N VAL A 61 -5.95 -4.32 1.41
CA VAL A 61 -5.83 -3.91 0.01
C VAL A 61 -6.29 -5.05 -0.90
N GLU A 62 -6.61 -4.72 -2.14
CA GLU A 62 -7.05 -5.64 -3.18
C GLU A 62 -6.37 -5.35 -4.51
N ASN A 63 -6.41 -6.33 -5.42
CA ASN A 63 -6.05 -6.15 -6.82
C ASN A 63 -7.33 -5.95 -7.65
N PRO A 64 -7.65 -4.73 -8.14
CA PRO A 64 -8.94 -4.41 -8.75
C PRO A 64 -9.10 -4.94 -10.20
N GLY A 65 -8.16 -5.75 -10.70
CA GLY A 65 -8.15 -6.22 -12.07
C GLY A 65 -7.43 -7.55 -12.25
N LYS A 66 -7.58 -8.13 -13.45
CA LYS A 66 -6.90 -9.39 -13.79
C LYS A 66 -5.38 -9.17 -13.84
N ILE A 67 -4.66 -9.90 -13.00
CA ILE A 67 -3.20 -9.90 -13.00
C ILE A 67 -2.75 -10.80 -14.15
N LEU A 68 -2.26 -10.19 -15.23
CA LEU A 68 -1.66 -10.93 -16.35
C LEU A 68 -0.20 -11.28 -16.07
N GLU A 69 0.51 -10.37 -15.41
CA GLU A 69 1.92 -10.51 -15.04
C GLU A 69 2.16 -9.80 -13.69
N PRO A 70 3.17 -10.21 -12.89
CA PRO A 70 3.48 -9.56 -11.63
C PRO A 70 3.72 -8.04 -11.75
N ALA A 71 4.38 -7.61 -12.82
CA ALA A 71 4.65 -6.19 -13.09
C ALA A 71 3.37 -5.35 -13.34
N ASN A 72 2.27 -6.00 -13.72
CA ASN A 72 0.99 -5.34 -13.99
C ASN A 72 0.07 -5.30 -12.78
N ARG A 73 0.52 -5.78 -11.61
CA ARG A 73 -0.27 -5.69 -10.37
C ARG A 73 -0.56 -4.23 -10.04
N LYS A 74 -1.79 -4.02 -9.56
CA LYS A 74 -2.28 -2.73 -9.08
C LYS A 74 -2.93 -2.99 -7.73
N TRP A 75 -2.71 -2.09 -6.80
CA TRP A 75 -3.26 -2.18 -5.46
C TRP A 75 -4.25 -1.06 -5.24
N LYS A 76 -5.34 -1.40 -4.58
CA LYS A 76 -6.36 -0.46 -4.13
C LYS A 76 -6.74 -0.79 -2.70
N ARG A 77 -7.08 0.22 -1.91
CA ARG A 77 -7.55 0.01 -0.54
C ARG A 77 -8.98 -0.56 -0.54
N THR A 78 -9.24 -1.52 0.34
CA THR A 78 -10.58 -2.07 0.59
C THR A 78 -11.37 -1.22 1.59
N ALA A 79 -12.62 -1.60 1.87
CA ALA A 79 -13.38 -1.03 2.99
C ALA A 79 -12.71 -1.35 4.34
N ALA A 80 -12.25 -2.59 4.54
CA ALA A 80 -11.54 -2.99 5.76
C ALA A 80 -10.24 -2.16 5.95
N GLY A 81 -9.52 -1.88 4.86
CA GLY A 81 -8.36 -0.98 4.91
C GLY A 81 -8.71 0.46 5.31
N ARG A 82 -9.90 0.95 4.96
CA ARG A 82 -10.39 2.27 5.41
C ARG A 82 -10.67 2.26 6.90
N ASP A 83 -11.43 1.28 7.37
CA ASP A 83 -11.81 1.17 8.78
C ASP A 83 -10.55 1.03 9.66
N TYR A 84 -9.58 0.25 9.21
CA TYR A 84 -8.29 0.07 9.86
C TYR A 84 -7.49 1.38 10.04
N LEU A 85 -7.54 2.29 9.05
CA LEU A 85 -6.94 3.62 9.14
C LEU A 85 -7.68 4.50 10.15
N SER A 86 -9.01 4.50 10.10
CA SER A 86 -9.84 5.31 11.00
C SER A 86 -9.71 4.89 12.47
N GLU A 87 -9.57 3.60 12.76
CA GLU A 87 -9.26 3.09 14.11
C GLU A 87 -7.91 3.62 14.65
N ARG A 88 -6.99 4.01 13.75
CA ARG A 88 -5.66 4.55 14.08
C ARG A 88 -5.59 6.07 13.99
N GLY A 89 -6.72 6.74 13.75
CA GLY A 89 -6.83 8.20 13.75
C GLY A 89 -6.53 8.87 12.41
N PHE A 90 -6.73 8.16 11.30
CA PHE A 90 -6.56 8.69 9.93
C PHE A 90 -7.87 8.68 9.13
#